data_AF-A0A3M6ABI4-F1
#
_entry.id   AF-A0A3M6ABI4-F1
#
_cell.length_a   1.000
_cell.length_b   1.000
_cell.length_c   1.000
_cell.angle_alpha   90.00
_cell.angle_beta   90.00
_cell.angle_gamma   90.00
#
_symmetry.space_group_name_H-M   'P 1'
#
loop_
_entity.id
_entity.type
_entity.pdbx_description
1 polymer ?
#
loop_
_entity_poly.entity_id
_entity_poly.type
_entity_poly.pdbx_seq_one_letter_code
_entity_poly.pdbx_strand_id
1 'polypeptide(L)' 'DNAVAKSFFQLLKRERIKRKIYTSRQDARSDVFDYIEMFYNPKRRHGFNNQLSPVEFEKRYAMSLQGV' A
#
# COMPACT_ATOMS: atom_id res chain seq x y z
N ASP A 1 -7.29 -16.42 8.02
CA ASP A 1 -6.01 -16.12 7.34
C ASP A 1 -6.02 -14.65 6.91
N ASN A 2 -4.92 -13.91 7.07
CA ASN A 2 -4.85 -12.50 6.67
C ASN A 2 -3.60 -12.26 5.81
N ALA A 3 -3.55 -12.99 4.69
CA ALA A 3 -2.46 -12.92 3.73
C ALA A 3 -2.23 -11.49 3.18
N VAL A 4 -3.29 -10.69 3.05
CA VAL A 4 -3.23 -9.30 2.59
C VAL A 4 -2.47 -8.43 3.59
N ALA A 5 -2.84 -8.46 4.87
CA ALA A 5 -2.12 -7.68 5.88
C ALA A 5 -0.69 -8.18 6.08
N LYS A 6 -0.45 -9.50 6.03
CA LYS A 6 0.91 -10.06 6.10
C LYS A 6 1.79 -9.50 4.99
N SER A 7 1.27 -9.45 3.76
CA SER A 7 1.97 -8.89 2.61
C SER A 7 2.25 -7.39 2.80
N PHE A 8 1.25 -6.60 3.20
CA PHE A 8 1.43 -5.18 3.49
C PHE A 8 2.53 -4.92 4.52
N PHE A 9 2.47 -5.57 5.69
CA PHE A 9 3.44 -5.33 6.77
C PHE A 9 4.84 -5.80 6.41
N GLN A 10 4.99 -6.87 5.63
CA GLN A 10 6.30 -7.30 5.12
C GLN A 10 6.91 -6.21 4.22
N LEU A 11 6.11 -5.63 3.33
CA LEU A 11 6.55 -4.60 2.39
C LEU A 11 6.87 -3.28 3.09
N LEU A 12 5.98 -2.82 3.98
CA LEU A 12 6.20 -1.61 4.79
C LEU A 12 7.52 -1.70 5.57
N LYS A 13 7.76 -2.84 6.23
CA LYS A 13 9.01 -3.07 6.96
C LYS A 13 10.22 -3.02 6.04
N ARG A 14 10.16 -3.73 4.90
CA ARG A 14 11.28 -3.85 3.97
C ARG A 14 11.65 -2.54 3.28
N GLU A 15 10.65 -1.78 2.85
CA GLU A 15 10.84 -0.65 1.93
C GLU A 15 10.90 0.70 2.63
N ARG A 16 10.24 0.85 3.77
CA ARG A 16 10.21 2.13 4.50
C ARG A 16 10.95 2.10 5.83
N ILE A 17 10.78 1.05 6.63
CA ILE A 17 11.22 1.03 8.03
C ILE A 17 12.64 0.48 8.22
N LYS A 18 13.07 -0.55 7.46
CA LYS A 18 14.29 -1.34 7.74
C LYS A 18 15.57 -0.52 7.91
N ARG A 19 15.69 0.64 7.26
CA ARG A 19 16.89 1.49 7.27
C ARG A 19 16.63 2.89 7.83
N LYS A 20 15.55 3.07 8.59
CA LYS A 20 15.14 4.37 9.12
C LYS A 20 15.02 4.31 10.64
N ILE A 21 15.67 5.25 11.30
CA ILE A 21 15.53 5.48 12.74
C ILE A 21 14.58 6.67 12.91
N TYR A 22 13.55 6.50 13.72
CA TYR A 22 12.59 7.57 14.02
C TYR A 22 12.89 8.16 15.38
N THR A 23 12.98 9.48 15.44
CA THR A 23 13.22 10.21 16.69
C THR A 23 11.99 10.22 17.58
N SER A 24 10.79 10.31 16.99
CA SER A 24 9.53 10.26 17.72
C SER A 24 8.52 9.29 17.09
N ARG A 25 7.53 8.90 17.88
CA ARG A 25 6.38 8.12 17.40
C ARG A 25 5.57 8.90 16.36
N GLN A 26 5.53 10.22 16.46
CA GLN A 26 4.80 11.07 15.52
C GLN A 26 5.48 11.06 14.14
N ASP A 27 6.81 11.13 14.09
CA ASP A 27 7.56 11.02 12.83
C ASP A 27 7.31 9.68 12.15
N ALA A 28 7.31 8.59 12.92
CA ALA A 28 6.99 7.27 12.40
C ALA A 28 5.56 7.19 11.85
N ARG A 29 4.58 7.80 12.54
CA ARG A 29 3.19 7.84 12.07
C ARG A 29 3.05 8.60 10.77
N SER A 30 3.59 9.82 10.69
CA SER A 30 3.54 10.63 9.48
C SER A 30 4.23 9.91 8.32
N ASP A 31 5.38 9.28 8.56
CA ASP A 31 6.12 8.58 7.51
C ASP A 31 5.38 7.35 6.97
N VAL A 32 4.73 6.60 7.84
CA VAL A 32 3.89 5.46 7.45
C VAL A 32 2.65 5.95 6.69
N PHE A 33 2.04 7.04 7.13
CA PHE A 33 0.89 7.64 6.45
C PHE A 33 1.28 8.09 5.04
N ASP A 34 2.36 8.84 4.88
CA ASP A 34 2.87 9.26 3.57
C ASP A 34 3.20 8.07 2.67
N TYR A 35 3.81 7.02 3.23
CA TYR A 35 4.07 5.79 2.49
C TYR A 35 2.77 5.14 1.97
N ILE A 36 1.72 5.10 2.78
CA ILE A 36 0.43 4.53 2.40
C ILE A 36 -0.24 5.38 1.32
N GLU A 37 -0.42 6.67 1.59
CA GLU A 37 -1.23 7.58 0.77
C GLU A 37 -0.53 8.04 -0.51
N MET A 38 0.79 8.25 -0.47
CA MET A 38 1.52 8.81 -1.61
C MET A 38 2.20 7.76 -2.49
N PHE A 39 2.33 6.52 -1.99
CA PHE A 39 3.04 5.44 -2.69
C PHE A 39 2.27 4.12 -2.73
N TYR A 40 1.96 3.51 -1.59
CA TYR A 40 1.39 2.16 -1.56
C TYR A 40 0.04 2.09 -2.26
N ASN A 41 -0.95 2.88 -1.85
CA ASN A 41 -2.29 2.84 -2.46
C ASN A 41 -2.32 3.34 -3.91
N PRO A 42 -1.69 4.48 -4.28
CA PRO A 42 -1.85 5.03 -5.63
C PRO A 42 -0.87 4.47 -6.67
N LYS A 43 0.35 4.08 -6.29
CA LYS A 43 1.45 3.86 -7.26
C LYS A 43 2.05 2.46 -7.24
N ARG A 44 2.06 1.80 -6.08
CA ARG A 44 2.69 0.49 -5.91
C ARG A 44 2.04 -0.55 -6.80
N ARG A 45 2.81 -1.24 -7.63
CA ARG A 45 2.29 -2.33 -8.47
C ARG A 45 2.26 -3.63 -7.71
N HIS A 46 1.14 -4.35 -7.82
CA HIS A 46 0.96 -5.68 -7.24
C HIS A 46 0.84 -6.71 -8.36
N GLY A 47 1.71 -7.73 -8.34
CA GLY A 47 1.67 -8.81 -9.34
C GLY A 47 0.32 -9.53 -9.38
N PHE A 48 -0.33 -9.68 -8.23
CA PHE A 48 -1.67 -10.27 -8.11
C PHE A 48 -2.79 -9.37 -8.67
N ASN A 49 -2.57 -8.05 -8.75
CA ASN A 49 -3.55 -7.09 -9.27
C ASN A 49 -3.23 -6.72 -10.73
N ASN A 50 -2.68 -7.64 -11.53
CA ASN A 50 -2.26 -7.39 -12.91
C ASN A 50 -1.30 -6.19 -13.05
N GLN A 51 -0.38 -6.04 -12.09
CA GLN A 51 0.56 -4.90 -12.01
C GLN A 51 -0.10 -3.53 -11.80
N LEU A 52 -1.34 -3.50 -11.36
CA LEU A 52 -2.03 -2.28 -10.97
C LEU A 52 -1.77 -1.94 -9.51
N SER A 53 -1.97 -0.66 -9.18
CA SER A 53 -2.04 -0.22 -7.79
C SER A 53 -3.38 -0.61 -7.16
N PRO A 54 -3.44 -0.71 -5.81
CA PRO A 54 -4.69 -1.01 -5.13
C PRO A 54 -5.85 -0.10 -5.57
N VAL A 55 -5.60 1.22 -5.62
CA VAL A 55 -6.61 2.20 -6.05
C VAL A 55 -7.04 1.98 -7.50
N GLU A 56 -6.08 1.72 -8.40
CA GLU A 56 -6.39 1.52 -9.82
C GLU A 56 -7.15 0.21 -10.06
N PHE A 57 -6.81 -0.83 -9.30
CA PHE A 57 -7.53 -2.10 -9.32
C PHE A 57 -8.98 -1.93 -8.85
N GLU A 58 -9.20 -1.26 -7.72
CA GLU A 58 -10.53 -0.98 -7.18
C GLU A 58 -11.37 -0.13 -8.13
N LYS A 59 -10.77 0.89 -8.76
CA LYS A 59 -11.45 1.73 -9.77
C LYS A 59 -11.94 0.91 -10.95
N ARG A 60 -11.08 0.04 -11.51
CA ARG A 60 -11.46 -0.82 -12.64
C ARG A 60 -12.52 -1.84 -12.26
N TYR A 61 -12.41 -2.41 -11.07
CA TYR A 61 -13.41 -3.32 -10.53
C TYR A 61 -14.76 -2.60 -10.38
N ALA A 62 -14.80 -1.41 -9.79
CA ALA A 62 -16.02 -0.61 -9.66
C ALA A 62 -16.64 -0.24 -11.01
N MET A 63 -15.84 0.20 -11.98
CA MET A 63 -16.31 0.46 -13.35
C MET A 63 -16.89 -0.79 -14.01
N SER A 64 -16.28 -1.96 -13.81
CA SER A 64 -16.77 -3.22 -14.37
C SER A 64 -18.12 -3.64 -13.78
N LEU A 65 -18.40 -3.29 -12.52
CA LEU A 65 -19.69 -3.57 -11.86
C LEU A 65 -20.80 -2.60 -12.27
N GLN A 66 -20.47 -1.36 -12.62
CA GLN A 66 -21.43 -0.36 -13.09
C GLN A 66 -21.88 -0.57 -14.55
N GLY A 67 -21.10 -1.34 -15.32
CA GLY A 67 -21.43 -1.69 -16.71
C GLY A 67 -22.23 -2.98 -16.87
N VAL A 68 -22.72 -3.58 -15.78
CA VAL A 68 -23.56 -4.80 -15.74
C VAL A 68 -25.00 -4.44 -15.44
#